data_AF-A0A7Y2NYU3-F1
#
_entry.id   AF-A0A7Y2NYU3-F1
#
_cell.length_a   1.000
_cell.length_b   1.000
_cell.length_c   1.000
_cell.angle_alpha   90.00
_cell.angle_beta   90.00
_cell.angle_gamma   90.00
#
_symmetry.space_group_name_H-M   'P 1'
#
loop_
_entity.id
_entity.type
_entity.pdbx_description
1 polymer ?
#
loop_
_entity_poly.entity_id
_entity_poly.type
_entity_poly.pdbx_seq_one_letter_code
_entity_poly.pdbx_strand_id
1 'polypeptide(L)'
;MDAVVQREKEPVPDEILKAGEIYYRLGVLIQALLVLLGIIASVASLVVATFSESFTGDDKWMLKAFAFVAALASGLLTTFSLSKKNQETWAAWRMMNAAILRYQYDPSFTRIQLVDTWERAEKTLGNATINEKT
;
A
#
# COMPACT_ATOMS: atom_id res chain seq x y z
N MET A 1 15.33 1.94 47.74
CA MET A 1 15.49 2.31 46.31
C MET A 1 15.56 1.00 45.57
N ASP A 2 14.40 0.46 45.23
CA ASP A 2 14.31 -0.87 44.62
C ASP A 2 14.81 -0.78 43.19
N ALA A 3 15.84 -1.58 42.90
CA ALA A 3 16.34 -1.78 41.57
C ALA A 3 15.18 -2.29 40.71
N VAL A 4 14.68 -1.43 39.82
CA VAL A 4 13.80 -1.84 38.73
C VAL A 4 14.65 -2.76 37.87
N VAL A 5 14.56 -4.06 38.15
CA VAL A 5 15.09 -5.11 37.30
C VAL A 5 14.47 -4.86 35.93
N GLN A 6 15.26 -4.28 35.02
CA GLN A 6 14.92 -4.23 33.61
C GLN A 6 14.82 -5.68 33.18
N ARG A 7 13.61 -6.26 33.26
CA ARG A 7 13.35 -7.54 32.61
C ARG A 7 13.61 -7.28 31.14
N GLU A 8 14.67 -7.89 30.63
CA GLU A 8 14.97 -7.89 29.21
C GLU A 8 13.69 -8.30 28.50
N LYS A 9 13.12 -7.37 27.71
CA LYS A 9 11.87 -7.65 27.02
C LYS A 9 12.12 -8.77 26.04
N GLU A 10 11.18 -9.71 25.97
CA GLU A 10 11.21 -10.75 24.96
C GLU A 10 11.41 -10.13 23.57
N PRO A 11 12.17 -10.77 22.69
CA PRO A 11 12.34 -10.27 21.33
C PRO A 11 10.97 -10.17 20.64
N VAL A 12 10.84 -9.18 19.76
CA VAL A 12 9.64 -9.03 18.92
C VAL A 12 9.46 -10.33 18.12
N PRO A 13 8.25 -10.91 18.09
CA PRO A 13 7.98 -12.11 17.29
C PRO A 13 8.35 -11.91 15.81
N ASP A 14 9.01 -12.89 15.21
CA ASP A 14 9.48 -12.82 13.82
C ASP A 14 8.33 -12.63 12.83
N GLU A 15 7.14 -13.13 13.14
CA GLU A 15 5.94 -12.97 12.32
C GLU A 15 5.54 -11.50 12.18
N ILE A 16 5.66 -10.73 13.26
CA ILE A 16 5.34 -9.30 13.31
C ILE A 16 6.38 -8.50 12.51
N LEU A 17 7.66 -8.87 12.60
CA LEU A 17 8.71 -8.25 11.79
C LEU A 17 8.50 -8.52 10.30
N LYS A 18 8.20 -9.77 9.92
CA LYS A 18 7.90 -10.16 8.53
C LYS A 18 6.67 -9.44 8.00
N ALA A 19 5.60 -9.31 8.79
CA ALA A 19 4.40 -8.58 8.40
C ALA A 19 4.72 -7.10 8.08
N GLY A 20 5.55 -6.46 8.91
CA GLY A 20 6.01 -5.08 8.65
C GLY A 20 6.76 -4.94 7.32
N GLU A 21 7.64 -5.87 6.99
CA GLU A 21 8.36 -5.86 5.71
C GLU A 21 7.42 -6.09 4.51
N ILE A 22 6.45 -7.00 4.65
CA ILE A 22 5.43 -7.26 3.62
C ILE A 22 4.62 -5.99 3.36
N TYR A 23 4.20 -5.28 4.40
CA TYR A 23 3.42 -4.04 4.24
C TYR A 23 4.22 -2.97 3.52
N TYR A 24 5.51 -2.83 3.83
CA TYR A 24 6.39 -1.91 3.11
C TYR A 24 6.49 -2.25 1.62
N ARG A 25 6.78 -3.52 1.30
CA ARG A 25 6.89 -3.99 -0.10
C ARG A 25 5.60 -3.79 -0.88
N LEU A 26 4.45 -4.11 -0.28
CA LEU A 26 3.14 -3.88 -0.88
C LEU A 26 2.88 -2.39 -1.10
N GLY A 27 3.20 -1.53 -0.13
CA GLY A 27 3.05 -0.09 -0.25
C GLY A 27 3.86 0.48 -1.42
N VAL A 28 5.11 0.04 -1.56
CA VAL A 28 5.98 0.43 -2.70
C VAL A 28 5.41 -0.06 -4.03
N LEU A 29 4.93 -1.30 -4.10
CA LEU A 29 4.36 -1.88 -5.32
C LEU A 29 3.09 -1.14 -5.76
N ILE A 30 2.16 -0.88 -4.84
CA ILE A 30 0.91 -0.18 -5.16
C ILE A 30 1.22 1.27 -5.56
N GLN A 31 2.14 1.95 -4.86
CA GLN A 31 2.60 3.29 -5.22
C GLN A 31 3.20 3.31 -6.64
N ALA A 32 4.05 2.33 -6.97
CA ALA A 32 4.66 2.23 -8.30
C ALA A 32 3.59 2.04 -9.39
N LEU A 33 2.62 1.14 -9.19
CA LEU A 33 1.51 0.93 -10.12
C LEU A 33 0.66 2.21 -10.29
N LEU A 34 0.38 2.91 -9.18
CA LEU A 34 -0.39 4.15 -9.21
C LEU A 34 0.31 5.23 -10.03
N VAL A 35 1.62 5.41 -9.82
CA VAL A 35 2.42 6.39 -10.55
C VAL A 35 2.53 6.02 -12.03
N LEU A 36 2.79 4.74 -12.35
CA LEU A 36 2.90 4.28 -13.73
C LEU A 36 1.58 4.45 -14.51
N LEU A 37 0.46 4.02 -13.93
CA LEU A 37 -0.85 4.17 -14.55
C LEU A 37 -1.23 5.66 -14.70
N GLY A 38 -0.90 6.49 -13.70
CA GLY A 38 -1.10 7.93 -13.76
C GLY A 38 -0.33 8.57 -14.91
N ILE A 39 0.96 8.25 -15.05
CA ILE A 39 1.82 8.76 -16.14
C ILE A 39 1.27 8.30 -17.50
N ILE A 40 0.94 7.01 -17.65
CA ILE A 40 0.39 6.47 -18.91
C ILE A 40 -0.92 7.18 -19.27
N ALA A 41 -1.83 7.35 -18.30
CA ALA A 41 -3.09 8.04 -18.52
C ALA A 41 -2.88 9.50 -18.92
N SER A 42 -2.00 10.22 -18.22
CA SER A 42 -1.70 11.64 -18.51
C SER A 42 -1.04 11.82 -19.87
N VAL A 43 -0.04 11.01 -20.21
CA VAL A 43 0.66 11.10 -21.50
C VAL A 43 -0.30 10.74 -22.64
N ALA A 44 -1.06 9.65 -22.52
CA ALA A 44 -2.01 9.26 -23.55
C ALA A 44 -3.13 10.30 -23.73
N SER A 45 -3.65 10.86 -22.64
CA SER A 45 -4.64 11.95 -22.68
C SER A 45 -4.06 13.21 -23.34
N LEU A 46 -2.81 13.58 -23.02
CA LEU A 46 -2.13 14.72 -23.63
C LEU A 46 -1.94 14.52 -25.15
N VAL A 47 -1.52 13.33 -25.58
CA VAL A 47 -1.38 13.01 -27.00
C VAL A 47 -2.72 13.16 -27.72
N VAL A 48 -3.80 12.66 -27.14
CA VAL A 48 -5.15 12.80 -27.70
C VAL A 48 -5.57 14.26 -27.77
N ALA A 49 -5.33 15.04 -26.71
CA ALA A 49 -5.71 16.45 -26.66
C ALA A 49 -4.92 17.30 -27.66
N THR A 50 -3.60 17.10 -27.74
CA THR A 50 -2.70 17.95 -28.55
C THR A 50 -2.71 17.59 -30.03
N PHE A 51 -2.83 16.31 -30.39
CA PHE A 51 -2.66 15.86 -31.77
C PHE A 51 -3.96 15.38 -32.42
N SER A 52 -5.13 15.59 -31.78
CA SER A 52 -6.43 15.17 -32.31
C SER A 52 -6.71 15.66 -33.73
N GLU A 53 -6.27 16.87 -34.07
CA GLU A 53 -6.43 17.48 -35.40
C GLU A 53 -5.30 17.11 -36.38
N SER A 54 -4.14 16.70 -35.87
CA SER A 54 -2.97 16.33 -36.68
C SER A 54 -3.07 14.92 -37.25
N PHE A 55 -3.77 14.01 -36.56
CA PHE A 55 -4.00 12.66 -37.04
C PHE A 55 -5.19 12.62 -38.02
N THR A 56 -4.90 12.71 -39.32
CA THR A 56 -5.90 12.60 -40.39
C THR A 56 -5.68 11.34 -41.24
N GLY A 57 -6.74 10.84 -41.89
CA GLY A 57 -6.66 9.64 -42.73
C GLY A 57 -6.41 8.35 -41.95
N ASP A 58 -5.46 7.54 -42.40
CA ASP A 58 -5.17 6.22 -41.85
C ASP A 58 -4.65 6.29 -40.40
N ASP A 59 -3.92 7.34 -40.00
CA ASP A 59 -3.32 7.44 -38.66
C ASP A 59 -4.34 7.66 -37.52
N LYS A 60 -5.63 7.84 -37.85
CA LYS A 60 -6.73 8.01 -36.89
C LYS A 60 -6.91 6.78 -35.97
N TRP A 61 -6.38 5.61 -36.34
CA TRP A 61 -6.36 4.44 -35.47
C TRP A 61 -5.45 4.64 -34.25
N MET A 62 -4.34 5.37 -34.39
CA MET A 62 -3.41 5.64 -33.27
C MET A 62 -4.10 6.50 -32.22
N LEU A 63 -4.84 7.54 -32.63
CA LEU A 63 -5.60 8.39 -31.72
C LEU A 63 -6.62 7.57 -30.89
N LYS A 64 -7.32 6.62 -31.52
CA LYS A 64 -8.26 5.71 -30.83
C LYS A 64 -7.54 4.80 -29.84
N ALA A 65 -6.35 4.31 -30.19
CA ALA A 65 -5.54 3.49 -29.29
C ALA A 65 -5.10 4.27 -28.06
N PHE A 66 -4.61 5.51 -28.21
CA PHE A 66 -4.24 6.35 -27.07
C PHE A 66 -5.44 6.71 -26.19
N ALA A 67 -6.60 7.03 -26.78
CA ALA A 67 -7.82 7.29 -26.02
C ALA A 67 -8.27 6.05 -25.23
N PHE A 68 -8.17 4.87 -25.82
CA PHE A 68 -8.46 3.60 -25.16
C PHE A 68 -7.49 3.30 -24.01
N VAL A 69 -6.18 3.50 -24.22
CA VAL A 69 -5.16 3.33 -23.18
C VAL A 69 -5.39 4.30 -22.02
N ALA A 70 -5.71 5.57 -22.30
CA ALA A 70 -6.03 6.56 -21.28
C ALA A 70 -7.27 6.16 -20.46
N ALA A 71 -8.32 5.67 -21.13
CA ALA A 71 -9.55 5.22 -20.48
C ALA A 71 -9.32 3.94 -19.65
N LEU A 72 -8.57 2.97 -20.17
CA LEU A 72 -8.22 1.75 -19.45
C LEU A 72 -7.39 2.06 -18.20
N ALA A 73 -6.33 2.87 -18.32
CA ALA A 73 -5.45 3.21 -17.20
C ALA A 73 -6.23 3.96 -16.10
N SER A 74 -7.09 4.91 -16.50
CA SER A 74 -7.96 5.63 -15.57
C SER A 74 -8.99 4.70 -14.92
N GLY A 75 -9.61 3.80 -15.71
CA GLY A 75 -10.55 2.80 -15.21
C GLY A 75 -9.91 1.87 -14.19
N LEU A 76 -8.70 1.35 -14.46
CA LEU A 76 -7.96 0.51 -13.52
C LEU A 76 -7.63 1.25 -12.21
N LEU A 77 -7.22 2.51 -12.29
CA LEU A 77 -6.97 3.35 -11.10
C LEU A 77 -8.23 3.48 -10.21
N THR A 78 -9.40 3.70 -10.83
CA THR A 78 -10.67 3.87 -10.13
C THR A 78 -11.24 2.54 -9.61
N THR A 79 -11.35 1.52 -10.46
CA THR A 79 -11.96 0.23 -10.14
C THR A 79 -11.24 -0.47 -8.98
N PHE A 80 -9.91 -0.50 -9.00
CA PHE A 80 -9.14 -1.13 -7.93
C PHE A 80 -8.95 -0.23 -6.71
N SER A 81 -9.44 1.03 -6.76
CA SER A 81 -9.25 2.03 -5.71
C SER A 81 -7.79 2.06 -5.23
N LEU A 82 -6.84 2.04 -6.17
CA LEU A 82 -5.41 1.86 -5.87
C LEU A 82 -4.88 2.95 -4.94
N SER A 83 -5.41 4.17 -5.05
CA SER A 83 -5.08 5.28 -4.15
C SER A 83 -5.47 4.98 -2.70
N LYS A 84 -6.69 4.47 -2.48
CA LYS A 84 -7.16 4.09 -1.14
C LYS A 84 -6.36 2.93 -0.57
N LYS A 85 -6.12 1.88 -1.37
CA LYS A 85 -5.30 0.72 -0.95
C LYS A 85 -3.88 1.11 -0.59
N ASN A 86 -3.27 2.03 -1.35
CA ASN A 86 -1.95 2.54 -1.06
C ASN A 86 -1.92 3.25 0.30
N GLN A 87 -2.89 4.14 0.56
CA GLN A 87 -2.99 4.85 1.84
C GLN A 87 -3.21 3.91 3.03
N GLU A 88 -4.09 2.91 2.87
CA GLU A 88 -4.34 1.87 3.88
C GLU A 88 -3.07 1.06 4.17
N THR A 89 -2.31 0.71 3.14
CA THR A 89 -1.04 -0.04 3.29
C THR A 89 0.02 0.77 4.02
N TRP A 90 0.19 2.04 3.67
CA TRP A 90 1.11 2.93 4.38
C TRP A 90 0.66 3.24 5.81
N ALA A 91 -0.65 3.25 6.08
CA ALA A 91 -1.18 3.40 7.42
C ALA A 91 -0.86 2.16 8.28
N ALA A 92 -1.12 0.95 7.76
CA ALA A 92 -0.81 -0.31 8.41
C ALA A 92 0.70 -0.47 8.71
N TRP A 93 1.55 -0.15 7.74
CA TRP A 93 3.01 -0.17 7.92
C TRP A 93 3.48 0.79 9.02
N ARG A 94 3.02 2.05 9.00
CA ARG A 94 3.38 3.04 10.03
C ARG A 94 2.87 2.64 11.41
N MET A 95 1.66 2.10 11.50
CA MET A 95 1.06 1.62 12.74
C MET A 95 1.89 0.49 13.35
N MET A 96 2.28 -0.49 12.55
CA MET A 96 3.16 -1.59 12.97
C MET A 96 4.55 -1.12 13.40
N ASN A 97 5.19 -0.26 12.60
CA ASN A 97 6.52 0.23 12.93
C ASN A 97 6.52 1.04 14.23
N ALA A 98 5.50 1.87 14.45
CA ALA A 98 5.32 2.59 15.71
C ALA A 98 5.11 1.64 16.89
N ALA A 99 4.35 0.55 16.72
CA ALA A 99 4.13 -0.44 17.77
C ALA A 99 5.40 -1.22 18.12
N ILE A 100 6.19 -1.61 17.12
CA ILE A 100 7.49 -2.26 17.31
C ILE A 100 8.43 -1.36 18.11
N LEU A 101 8.55 -0.08 17.73
CA LEU A 101 9.38 0.88 18.45
C LEU A 101 8.88 1.07 19.89
N ARG A 102 7.57 1.23 20.10
CA ARG A 102 7.01 1.33 21.46
C ARG A 102 7.29 0.08 22.28
N TYR A 103 7.14 -1.10 21.70
CA TYR A 103 7.46 -2.34 22.41
C TYR A 103 8.94 -2.42 22.81
N GLN A 104 9.86 -1.97 21.96
CA GLN A 104 11.29 -1.98 22.26
C GLN A 104 11.71 -0.93 23.31
N TYR A 105 11.14 0.28 23.25
CA TYR A 105 11.65 1.42 24.03
C TYR A 105 10.76 1.88 25.20
N ASP A 106 9.46 1.57 25.19
CA ASP A 106 8.53 1.95 26.26
C ASP A 106 8.30 0.76 27.20
N PRO A 107 8.81 0.78 28.45
CA PRO A 107 8.64 -0.32 29.41
C PRO A 107 7.19 -0.67 29.71
N SER A 108 6.27 0.29 29.54
CA SER A 108 4.83 0.10 29.80
C SER A 108 4.09 -0.58 28.64
N PHE A 109 4.70 -0.61 27.45
CA PHE A 109 4.07 -1.20 26.26
C PHE A 109 4.20 -2.73 26.28
N THR A 110 3.06 -3.43 26.32
CA THR A 110 3.01 -4.89 26.52
C THR A 110 2.99 -5.67 25.21
N ARG A 111 3.30 -6.97 25.28
CA ARG A 111 3.19 -7.89 24.13
C ARG A 111 1.76 -7.98 23.61
N ILE A 112 0.76 -7.91 24.49
CA ILE A 112 -0.66 -7.93 24.13
C ILE A 112 -1.02 -6.70 23.29
N GLN A 113 -0.51 -5.52 23.67
CA GLN A 113 -0.72 -4.28 22.89
C GLN A 113 -0.05 -4.35 21.52
N LEU A 114 1.12 -5.01 21.42
CA LEU A 114 1.79 -5.26 20.15
C LEU A 114 0.94 -6.14 19.23
N VAL A 115 0.38 -7.24 19.75
CA VAL A 115 -0.51 -8.15 19.00
C VAL A 115 -1.81 -7.47 18.58
N ASP A 116 -2.47 -6.73 19.50
CA ASP A 116 -3.68 -5.96 19.17
C ASP A 116 -3.39 -4.92 18.06
N THR A 117 -2.21 -4.30 18.08
CA THR A 117 -1.82 -3.37 17.01
C THR A 117 -1.57 -4.08 15.68
N TRP A 118 -0.99 -5.28 15.70
CA TRP A 118 -0.83 -6.12 14.52
C TRP A 118 -2.19 -6.53 13.92
N GLU A 119 -3.13 -7.01 14.73
CA GLU A 119 -4.48 -7.35 14.27
C GLU A 119 -5.22 -6.14 13.66
N ARG A 120 -5.06 -4.95 14.26
CA ARG A 120 -5.63 -3.71 13.71
C ARG A 120 -5.00 -3.33 12.37
N ALA A 121 -3.68 -3.52 12.23
CA ALA A 121 -2.98 -3.29 10.98
C ALA A 121 -3.46 -4.27 9.88
N GLU A 122 -3.67 -5.55 10.21
CA GLU A 122 -4.25 -6.53 9.28
C GLU A 122 -5.69 -6.17 8.88
N LYS A 123 -6.53 -5.76 9.83
CA LYS A 123 -7.89 -5.30 9.56
C LYS A 123 -7.92 -4.10 8.61
N THR A 124 -6.91 -3.22 8.70
CA THR A 124 -6.79 -2.02 7.84
C THR A 124 -6.51 -2.39 6.37
N LEU A 125 -5.80 -3.48 6.12
CA LEU A 125 -5.46 -3.95 4.76
C LEU A 125 -6.61 -4.71 4.07
N GLY A 126 -7.61 -5.13 4.85
CA GLY A 126 -8.78 -5.86 4.39
C GLY A 126 -8.61 -7.37 4.47
N ASN A 127 -9.11 -7.98 5.56
CA ASN A 127 -9.29 -9.42 5.79
C ASN A 127 -8.18 -10.34 5.22
N ALA A 128 -7.07 -10.44 5.93
CA ALA A 128 -6.35 -11.71 6.03
C ALA A 128 -6.93 -12.52 7.19
N THR A 129 -8.21 -12.89 7.14
CA THR A 129 -8.65 -14.03 7.95
C THR A 129 -7.92 -15.24 7.37
N ILE A 130 -6.86 -15.67 8.06
CA ILE A 130 -6.36 -17.03 7.94
C ILE A 130 -7.59 -17.89 8.23
N ASN A 131 -8.19 -18.45 7.17
CA ASN A 131 -9.12 -19.56 7.31
C ASN A 131 -8.29 -20.71 7.92
N GLU A 132 -8.27 -20.81 9.25
CA GLU A 132 -8.12 -22.10 9.88
C GLU A 132 -9.32 -22.91 9.42
N LYS A 133 -9.05 -23.86 8.52
CA LYS A 133 -10.01 -24.88 8.11
C LYS A 133 -10.56 -25.53 9.38
N THR A 134 -11.79 -25.20 9.73
CA THR A 134 -12.63 -26.04 10.61
C THR A 134 -13.33 -27.08 9.76
#